data_AF-A0A971SE08-F1
#
_entry.id   AF-A0A971SE08-F1
#
_cell.length_a   1.000
_cell.length_b   1.000
_cell.length_c   1.000
_cell.angle_alpha   90.00
_cell.angle_beta   90.00
_cell.angle_gamma   90.00
#
_symmetry.space_group_name_H-M   'P 1'
#
loop_
_entity.id
_entity.type
_entity.pdbx_description
1 polymer ?
#
loop_
_entity_poly.entity_id
_entity_poly.type
_entity_poly.pdbx_seq_one_letter_code
_entity_poly.pdbx_strand_id
1 'polypeptide(L)'
;MEKNKLLDSDFHVYNFSTYVVGLHHFNEDGENRYQIISDYLNSCVNPKFKYSGYSDEDMIADGFYFGEKIYEYSYSEISTIKLIVEKDNKFDKNPIKVYHNTVKDLGYIPSIHKDKVNDILENYTIVYLELEITGGKFKNVENGVIVKGETSLGLNVNIFYS
;
A
#
# COMPACT_ATOMS: atom_id res chain seq x y z
N MET A 1 -19.69 -1.37 -41.82
CA MET A 1 -19.78 -2.13 -40.56
C MET A 1 -18.44 -1.97 -39.86
N GLU A 2 -18.30 -0.87 -39.11
CA GLU A 2 -17.10 -0.60 -38.32
C GLU A 2 -17.02 -1.64 -37.22
N LYS A 3 -15.96 -2.46 -37.25
CA LYS A 3 -15.58 -3.26 -36.10
C LYS A 3 -14.94 -2.29 -35.12
N ASN A 4 -15.64 -2.01 -34.03
CA ASN A 4 -15.06 -1.46 -32.81
C ASN A 4 -13.83 -2.29 -32.44
N LYS A 5 -12.63 -1.78 -32.78
CA LYS A 5 -11.41 -2.23 -32.11
C LYS A 5 -11.53 -1.73 -30.68
N LEU A 6 -11.83 -2.66 -29.78
CA LEU A 6 -11.58 -2.49 -28.35
C LEU A 6 -10.16 -1.89 -28.21
N LEU A 7 -10.06 -0.81 -27.45
CA LEU A 7 -8.79 -0.22 -27.04
C LEU A 7 -8.01 -1.29 -26.26
N ASP A 8 -7.13 -2.04 -26.92
CA ASP A 8 -5.94 -2.56 -26.25
C ASP A 8 -5.08 -1.33 -25.92
N SER A 9 -5.33 -0.74 -24.76
CA SER A 9 -4.37 0.19 -24.16
C SER A 9 -3.26 -0.67 -23.56
N ASP A 10 -2.13 -0.77 -24.26
CA ASP A 10 -0.90 -1.37 -23.73
C ASP A 10 -0.40 -0.53 -22.54
N PHE A 11 -0.93 -0.76 -21.34
CA PHE A 11 -0.36 -0.21 -20.11
C PHE A 11 0.37 -1.31 -19.35
N HIS A 12 1.53 -0.96 -18.80
CA HIS A 12 2.35 -1.82 -17.99
C HIS A 12 2.08 -1.56 -16.51
N VAL A 13 2.27 -2.59 -15.68
CA VAL A 13 2.15 -2.50 -14.23
C VAL A 13 3.46 -2.92 -13.60
N TYR A 14 4.02 -2.05 -12.76
CA TYR A 14 5.13 -2.40 -11.89
C TYR A 14 4.67 -2.29 -10.44
N ASN A 15 4.72 -3.42 -9.72
CA ASN A 15 4.31 -3.51 -8.33
C ASN A 15 5.53 -3.71 -7.44
N PHE A 16 5.52 -3.04 -6.30
CA PHE A 16 6.46 -3.35 -5.22
C PHE A 16 5.80 -3.12 -3.88
N SER A 17 6.16 -3.97 -2.92
CA SER A 17 5.82 -3.74 -1.53
C SER A 17 6.98 -3.03 -0.86
N THR A 18 6.65 -2.03 -0.05
CA THR A 18 7.59 -1.41 0.86
C THR A 18 7.01 -1.42 2.25
N TYR A 19 7.87 -1.52 3.25
CA TYR A 19 7.46 -1.05 4.56
C TYR A 19 7.39 0.47 4.52
N VAL A 20 6.48 1.08 5.27
CA VAL A 20 6.60 2.49 5.59
C VAL A 20 7.93 2.64 6.34
N VAL A 21 9.00 2.98 5.62
CA VAL A 21 10.32 3.15 6.22
C VAL A 21 10.20 4.32 7.18
N GLY A 22 10.23 4.01 8.47
CA GLY A 22 10.12 5.00 9.53
C GLY A 22 8.73 5.21 10.14
N LEU A 23 7.85 4.21 10.23
CA LEU A 23 6.63 4.30 11.08
C LEU A 23 6.91 4.75 12.52
N HIS A 24 8.09 4.39 13.03
CA HIS A 24 8.57 4.79 14.34
C HIS A 24 9.30 6.14 14.35
N HIS A 25 9.32 6.85 13.23
CA HIS A 25 9.93 8.17 13.07
C HIS A 25 8.86 9.24 12.83
N PHE A 26 9.21 10.48 13.16
CA PHE A 26 8.33 11.62 12.93
C PHE A 26 8.34 12.04 11.44
N ASN A 27 7.24 12.61 10.95
CA ASN A 27 7.21 13.28 9.63
C ASN A 27 8.02 14.58 9.68
N GLU A 28 8.09 15.29 8.55
CA GLU A 28 8.78 16.59 8.46
C GLU A 28 8.20 17.67 9.39
N ASP A 29 6.95 17.51 9.83
CA ASP A 29 6.25 18.39 10.77
C ASP A 29 6.44 17.98 12.24
N GLY A 30 7.19 16.91 12.53
CA GLY A 30 7.42 16.43 13.89
C GLY A 30 6.28 15.58 14.48
N GLU A 31 5.41 15.03 13.64
CA GLU A 31 4.27 14.20 14.04
C GLU A 31 4.54 12.70 13.85
N ASN A 32 3.99 11.85 14.71
CA ASN A 32 4.19 10.40 14.65
C ASN A 32 3.50 9.83 13.40
N ARG A 33 4.28 9.32 12.44
CA ARG A 33 3.76 8.81 11.16
C ARG A 33 2.79 7.65 11.35
N TYR A 34 3.08 6.72 12.26
CA TYR A 34 2.17 5.60 12.54
C TYR A 34 0.80 6.12 13.01
N GLN A 35 0.79 7.08 13.94
CA GLN A 35 -0.46 7.63 14.46
C GLN A 35 -1.29 8.29 13.36
N ILE A 36 -0.68 9.17 12.54
CA ILE A 36 -1.36 9.85 11.43
C ILE A 36 -1.96 8.84 10.44
N ILE A 37 -1.18 7.84 10.03
CA ILE A 37 -1.64 6.83 9.10
C ILE A 37 -2.78 6.01 9.73
N SER A 38 -2.64 5.63 11.00
CA SER A 38 -3.68 4.87 11.71
C SER A 38 -4.98 5.66 11.88
N ASP A 39 -4.91 6.96 12.19
CA ASP A 39 -6.07 7.85 12.32
C ASP A 39 -6.77 8.05 10.99
N TYR A 40 -5.99 8.25 9.92
CA TYR A 40 -6.50 8.32 8.56
C TYR A 40 -7.26 7.03 8.19
N LEU A 41 -6.63 5.87 8.36
CA LEU A 41 -7.25 4.58 8.06
C LEU A 41 -8.51 4.35 8.90
N ASN A 42 -8.48 4.69 10.19
CA ASN A 42 -9.66 4.61 11.06
C ASN A 42 -10.82 5.49 10.56
N SER A 43 -10.54 6.60 9.88
CA SER A 43 -11.55 7.48 9.28
C SER A 43 -12.11 6.96 7.94
N CYS A 44 -11.32 6.18 7.20
CA CYS A 44 -11.67 5.68 5.87
C CYS A 44 -12.39 4.32 5.89
N VAL A 45 -12.15 3.49 6.91
CA VAL A 45 -12.55 2.08 6.89
C VAL A 45 -14.04 1.86 7.20
N ASN A 46 -14.74 1.20 6.28
CA ASN A 46 -16.08 0.65 6.49
C ASN A 46 -16.04 -0.50 7.54
N PRO A 47 -16.81 -0.43 8.64
CA PRO A 47 -16.81 -1.43 9.71
C PRO A 47 -17.07 -2.87 9.26
N LYS A 48 -17.77 -3.07 8.13
CA LYS A 48 -18.18 -4.40 7.65
C LYS A 48 -17.03 -5.28 7.19
N PHE A 49 -15.90 -4.69 6.80
CA PHE A 49 -14.71 -5.43 6.34
C PHE A 49 -13.56 -5.39 7.37
N LYS A 50 -13.84 -4.98 8.61
CA LYS A 50 -12.83 -4.94 9.67
C LYS A 50 -12.46 -6.35 10.13
N TYR A 51 -11.25 -6.49 10.65
CA TYR A 51 -10.86 -7.56 11.58
C TYR A 51 -11.94 -7.87 12.64
N SER A 52 -12.66 -6.85 13.14
CA SER A 52 -13.75 -6.98 14.11
C SER A 52 -15.11 -7.38 13.52
N GLY A 53 -15.26 -7.36 12.19
CA GLY A 53 -16.53 -7.62 11.50
C GLY A 53 -16.83 -9.09 11.24
N TYR A 54 -15.81 -9.95 11.32
CA TYR A 54 -15.96 -11.41 11.21
C TYR A 54 -15.84 -12.03 12.61
N SER A 55 -16.74 -12.93 13.02
CA SER A 55 -16.46 -13.76 14.20
C SER A 55 -15.45 -14.85 13.87
N ASP A 56 -14.82 -15.44 14.88
CA ASP A 56 -13.93 -16.59 14.69
C ASP A 56 -14.72 -17.79 14.11
N GLU A 57 -16.00 -17.93 14.48
CA GLU A 57 -16.91 -18.96 13.99
C GLU A 57 -17.25 -18.77 12.52
N ASP A 58 -17.58 -17.55 12.08
CA ASP A 58 -17.87 -17.26 10.67
C ASP A 58 -16.66 -17.57 9.78
N MET A 59 -15.45 -17.22 10.22
CA MET A 59 -14.24 -17.49 9.45
C MET A 59 -13.97 -18.99 9.26
N ILE A 60 -14.26 -19.81 10.28
CA ILE A 60 -14.11 -21.27 10.20
C ILE A 60 -15.24 -21.87 9.36
N ALA A 61 -16.48 -21.42 9.56
CA ALA A 61 -17.67 -21.98 8.93
C ALA A 61 -17.76 -21.68 7.43
N ASP A 62 -17.42 -20.46 7.03
CA ASP A 62 -17.50 -20.03 5.63
C ASP A 62 -16.29 -20.50 4.80
N GLY A 63 -15.29 -21.14 5.42
CA GLY A 63 -14.08 -21.59 4.73
C GLY A 63 -13.29 -20.45 4.08
N PHE A 64 -13.48 -19.21 4.56
CA PHE A 64 -12.82 -18.03 4.02
C PHE A 64 -11.30 -18.20 4.12
N TYR A 65 -10.66 -18.19 2.95
CA TYR A 65 -9.23 -18.10 2.73
C TYR A 65 -8.35 -18.86 3.72
N PHE A 66 -8.32 -20.20 3.61
CA PHE A 66 -7.26 -20.99 4.26
C PHE A 66 -5.89 -20.41 3.90
N GLY A 67 -5.22 -19.82 4.89
CA GLY A 67 -3.92 -19.18 4.74
C GLY A 67 -3.90 -17.67 4.46
N GLU A 68 -5.01 -16.99 4.16
CA GLU A 68 -4.98 -15.51 4.03
C GLU A 68 -5.25 -14.79 5.35
N LYS A 69 -4.60 -13.64 5.50
CA LYS A 69 -4.68 -12.81 6.69
C LYS A 69 -5.75 -11.72 6.50
N ILE A 70 -6.68 -11.65 7.43
CA ILE A 70 -7.59 -10.51 7.58
C ILE A 70 -6.93 -9.53 8.54
N TYR A 71 -6.51 -8.40 8.00
CA TYR A 71 -5.84 -7.34 8.75
C TYR A 71 -6.82 -6.32 9.35
N GLU A 72 -6.42 -5.72 10.47
CA GLU A 72 -7.08 -4.57 11.11
C GLU A 72 -7.15 -3.38 10.15
N TYR A 73 -6.06 -3.16 9.43
CA TYR A 73 -5.96 -2.22 8.35
C TYR A 73 -5.79 -2.96 7.04
N SER A 74 -6.74 -2.78 6.12
CA SER A 74 -6.69 -3.27 4.75
C SER A 74 -7.44 -2.29 3.87
N TYR A 75 -6.71 -1.45 3.15
CA TYR A 75 -7.29 -0.31 2.45
C TYR A 75 -6.54 -0.04 1.16
N SER A 76 -7.27 0.17 0.06
CA SER A 76 -6.70 0.51 -1.25
C SER A 76 -7.26 1.83 -1.76
N GLU A 77 -6.39 2.65 -2.35
CA GLU A 77 -6.72 3.92 -2.96
C GLU A 77 -6.02 4.10 -4.31
N ILE A 78 -6.66 4.87 -5.19
CA ILE A 78 -6.15 5.19 -6.52
C ILE A 78 -5.89 6.69 -6.59
N SER A 79 -4.72 7.05 -7.13
CA SER A 79 -4.31 8.44 -7.41
C SER A 79 -4.26 9.36 -6.18
N THR A 80 -4.08 8.81 -4.99
CA THR A 80 -3.91 9.58 -3.74
C THR A 80 -2.44 9.80 -3.36
N ILE A 81 -1.52 9.15 -4.06
CA ILE A 81 -0.07 9.29 -3.85
C ILE A 81 0.65 9.92 -5.05
N LYS A 82 1.88 10.37 -4.79
CA LYS A 82 2.88 10.85 -5.76
C LYS A 82 4.23 10.25 -5.42
N LEU A 83 5.05 10.05 -6.44
CA LEU A 83 6.45 9.62 -6.30
C LEU A 83 7.36 10.82 -6.58
N ILE A 84 8.20 11.18 -5.61
CA ILE A 84 9.02 12.40 -5.66
C ILE A 84 10.50 12.02 -5.55
N VAL A 85 11.27 12.28 -6.61
CA VAL A 85 12.73 12.05 -6.62
C VAL A 85 13.45 13.18 -5.89
N GLU A 86 14.23 12.86 -4.86
CA GLU A 86 15.06 13.83 -4.15
C GLU A 86 16.52 13.78 -4.63
N LYS A 87 16.95 14.77 -5.41
CA LYS A 87 18.29 14.77 -6.01
C LYS A 87 19.43 15.10 -5.03
N ASP A 88 19.10 15.80 -3.94
CA ASP A 88 20.07 16.36 -2.97
C ASP A 88 20.04 15.65 -1.61
N ASN A 89 19.69 14.36 -1.56
CA ASN A 89 19.65 13.60 -0.32
C ASN A 89 21.07 13.18 0.12
N LYS A 90 21.39 13.39 1.40
CA LYS A 90 22.74 13.16 1.95
C LYS A 90 23.09 11.69 2.16
N PHE A 91 22.11 10.80 2.14
CA PHE A 91 22.25 9.39 2.50
C PHE A 91 22.11 8.45 1.31
N ASP A 92 21.29 8.83 0.33
CA ASP A 92 21.09 8.06 -0.88
C ASP A 92 21.05 8.98 -2.10
N LYS A 93 21.58 8.53 -3.24
CA LYS A 93 21.48 9.26 -4.50
C LYS A 93 20.10 8.99 -5.11
N ASN A 94 19.33 10.05 -5.33
CA ASN A 94 17.99 10.03 -5.95
C ASN A 94 16.97 9.10 -5.24
N PRO A 95 16.81 9.11 -3.91
CA PRO A 95 15.73 8.37 -3.28
C PRO A 95 14.38 8.88 -3.76
N ILE A 96 13.42 7.96 -3.83
CA ILE A 96 12.07 8.25 -4.33
C ILE A 96 11.14 8.19 -3.13
N LYS A 97 10.61 9.35 -2.74
CA LYS A 97 9.63 9.48 -1.66
C LYS A 97 8.25 9.09 -2.15
N VAL A 98 7.50 8.36 -1.34
CA VAL A 98 6.06 8.11 -1.53
C VAL A 98 5.31 9.16 -0.72
N TYR A 99 4.63 10.07 -1.41
CA TYR A 99 3.92 11.18 -0.78
C TYR A 99 2.42 11.06 -1.02
N HIS A 100 1.65 10.98 0.05
CA HIS A 100 0.20 10.91 0.03
C HIS A 100 -0.43 12.30 0.21
N ASN A 101 -1.51 12.57 -0.51
CA ASN A 101 -2.15 13.89 -0.52
C ASN A 101 -2.66 14.35 0.88
N THR A 102 -3.18 13.42 1.68
CA THR A 102 -3.64 13.67 3.06
C THR A 102 -2.55 13.47 4.12
N VAL A 103 -1.99 12.26 4.23
CA VAL A 103 -1.05 11.91 5.31
C VAL A 103 0.41 12.31 5.04
N LYS A 104 0.70 12.93 3.88
CA LYS A 104 2.02 13.43 3.48
C LYS A 104 3.05 12.30 3.32
N ASP A 105 4.17 12.35 4.05
CA ASP A 105 5.30 11.45 3.88
C ASP A 105 5.00 10.03 4.37
N LEU A 106 4.84 9.09 3.42
CA LEU A 106 4.65 7.66 3.65
C LEU A 106 5.98 6.86 3.64
N GLY A 107 7.12 7.54 3.48
CA GLY A 107 8.44 6.92 3.41
C GLY A 107 9.01 6.90 1.99
N TYR A 108 9.92 5.94 1.75
CA TYR A 108 10.71 5.88 0.53
C TYR A 108 10.61 4.51 -0.13
N ILE A 109 10.76 4.49 -1.46
CA ILE A 109 10.89 3.27 -2.25
C ILE A 109 12.19 2.54 -1.84
N PRO A 110 12.14 1.22 -1.60
CA PRO A 110 13.32 0.43 -1.29
C PRO A 110 14.37 0.53 -2.39
N SER A 111 15.65 0.55 -2.00
CA SER A 111 16.77 0.71 -2.94
C SER A 111 16.78 -0.33 -4.06
N ILE A 112 16.33 -1.56 -3.79
CA ILE A 112 16.22 -2.64 -4.79
C ILE A 112 15.25 -2.32 -5.93
N HIS A 113 14.25 -1.48 -5.71
CA HIS A 113 13.26 -1.08 -6.73
C HIS A 113 13.57 0.29 -7.35
N LYS A 114 14.47 1.06 -6.73
CA LYS A 114 14.72 2.47 -7.06
C LYS A 114 15.12 2.68 -8.51
N ASP A 115 16.06 1.89 -9.03
CA ASP A 115 16.53 2.07 -10.41
C ASP A 115 15.41 1.80 -11.42
N LYS A 116 14.58 0.78 -11.15
CA LYS A 116 13.44 0.48 -12.02
C LYS A 116 12.36 1.56 -11.95
N VAL A 117 12.08 2.08 -10.77
CA VAL A 117 11.08 3.15 -10.63
C VAL A 117 11.59 4.47 -11.22
N ASN A 118 12.87 4.80 -11.06
CA ASN A 118 13.46 5.97 -11.74
C ASN A 118 13.36 5.84 -13.26
N ASP A 119 13.69 4.68 -13.83
CA ASP A 119 13.49 4.40 -15.26
C ASP A 119 12.04 4.64 -15.69
N ILE A 120 11.06 4.16 -14.91
CA ILE A 120 9.64 4.37 -15.19
C ILE A 120 9.30 5.87 -15.16
N LEU A 121 9.75 6.60 -14.14
CA LEU A 121 9.47 8.03 -13.97
C LEU A 121 10.14 8.92 -15.02
N GLU A 122 11.28 8.49 -15.57
CA GLU A 122 12.04 9.26 -16.57
C GLU A 122 11.57 8.97 -18.00
N ASN A 123 11.20 7.72 -18.30
CA ASN A 123 11.02 7.27 -19.68
C ASN A 123 9.56 6.96 -20.07
N TYR A 124 8.63 6.93 -19.11
CA TYR A 124 7.24 6.54 -19.36
C TYR A 124 6.24 7.55 -18.78
N THR A 125 5.02 7.53 -19.31
CA THR A 125 3.90 8.31 -18.78
C THR A 125 3.20 7.51 -17.70
N ILE A 126 3.13 8.05 -16.48
CA ILE A 126 2.31 7.45 -15.42
C ILE A 126 0.83 7.66 -15.74
N VAL A 127 0.09 6.58 -15.87
CA VAL A 127 -1.37 6.59 -16.06
C VAL A 127 -2.05 6.84 -14.71
N TYR A 128 -1.73 6.03 -13.70
CA TYR A 128 -2.14 6.23 -12.31
C TYR A 128 -1.26 5.44 -11.34
N LEU A 129 -1.40 5.76 -10.05
CA LEU A 129 -0.77 5.05 -8.96
C LEU A 129 -1.86 4.45 -8.08
N GLU A 130 -1.66 3.22 -7.62
CA GLU A 130 -2.49 2.61 -6.58
C GLU A 130 -1.65 2.40 -5.33
N LEU A 131 -2.22 2.71 -4.17
CA LEU A 131 -1.66 2.46 -2.86
C LEU A 131 -2.54 1.49 -2.12
N GLU A 132 -1.97 0.38 -1.67
CA GLU A 132 -2.57 -0.50 -0.68
C GLU A 132 -1.85 -0.31 0.66
N ILE A 133 -2.59 -0.19 1.75
CA ILE A 133 -2.06 -0.17 3.11
C ILE A 133 -2.64 -1.37 3.86
N THR A 134 -1.76 -2.27 4.31
CA THR A 134 -2.14 -3.46 5.09
C THR A 134 -1.35 -3.55 6.38
N GLY A 135 -1.93 -4.10 7.44
CA GLY A 135 -1.21 -4.40 8.68
C GLY A 135 -2.03 -4.19 9.95
N GLY A 136 -1.34 -3.96 11.07
CA GLY A 136 -1.95 -3.96 12.39
C GLY A 136 -2.23 -5.39 12.87
N LYS A 137 -3.24 -5.56 13.73
CA LYS A 137 -3.67 -6.89 14.16
C LYS A 137 -4.17 -7.70 12.98
N PHE A 138 -3.97 -9.01 13.00
CA PHE A 138 -4.50 -9.89 11.97
C PHE A 138 -5.06 -11.18 12.58
N LYS A 139 -5.93 -11.82 11.79
CA LYS A 139 -6.40 -13.18 12.02
C LYS A 139 -6.41 -13.98 10.73
N ASN A 140 -6.14 -15.27 10.81
CA ASN A 140 -6.23 -16.22 9.69
C ASN A 140 -6.65 -17.59 10.20
N VAL A 141 -7.19 -18.42 9.31
CA VAL A 141 -7.50 -19.83 9.59
C VAL A 141 -6.32 -20.68 9.12
N GLU A 142 -5.68 -21.36 10.06
CA GLU A 142 -4.63 -22.34 9.79
C GLU A 142 -5.08 -23.70 10.31
N ASN A 143 -5.21 -24.71 9.44
CA ASN A 143 -5.60 -26.07 9.84
C ASN A 143 -6.88 -26.13 10.71
N GLY A 144 -7.85 -25.24 10.45
CA GLY A 144 -9.12 -25.18 11.19
C GLY A 144 -9.05 -24.49 12.55
N VAL A 145 -7.93 -23.84 12.89
CA VAL A 145 -7.82 -22.98 14.07
C VAL A 145 -7.56 -21.53 13.68
N ILE A 146 -8.09 -20.60 14.48
CA ILE A 146 -7.82 -19.18 14.30
C ILE A 146 -6.46 -18.85 14.90
N VAL A 147 -5.56 -18.34 14.05
CA VAL A 147 -4.29 -17.77 14.45
C VAL A 147 -4.45 -16.24 14.46
N LYS A 148 -3.93 -15.59 15.50
CA LYS A 148 -3.98 -14.13 15.68
C LYS A 148 -2.57 -13.60 15.90
N GLY A 149 -2.31 -12.40 15.41
CA GLY A 149 -1.04 -11.74 15.62
C GLY A 149 -1.11 -10.26 15.26
N GLU A 150 0.06 -9.64 15.14
CA GLU A 150 0.21 -8.23 14.78
C GLU A 150 1.39 -8.07 13.82
N THR A 151 1.23 -7.16 12.86
CA THR A 151 2.25 -6.82 11.88
C THR A 151 2.36 -5.30 11.74
N SER A 152 3.55 -4.80 11.44
CA SER A 152 3.73 -3.40 11.04
C SER A 152 2.89 -3.08 9.79
N LEU A 153 2.54 -1.81 9.62
CA LEU A 153 1.90 -1.35 8.39
C LEU A 153 2.86 -1.51 7.19
N GLY A 154 2.39 -2.19 6.17
CA GLY A 154 3.02 -2.31 4.86
C GLY A 154 2.29 -1.44 3.84
N LEU A 155 3.04 -0.95 2.86
CA LEU A 155 2.52 -0.28 1.67
C LEU A 155 2.77 -1.17 0.46
N ASN A 156 1.75 -1.37 -0.36
CA ASN A 156 1.91 -1.85 -1.72
C ASN A 156 1.71 -0.67 -2.66
N VAL A 157 2.66 -0.43 -3.56
CA VAL A 157 2.53 0.62 -4.57
C VAL A 157 2.53 -0.04 -5.94
N ASN A 158 1.43 0.15 -6.67
CA ASN A 158 1.33 -0.26 -8.06
C ASN A 158 1.47 0.97 -8.96
N ILE A 159 2.41 0.93 -9.89
CA ILE A 159 2.64 1.98 -10.88
C ILE A 159 2.09 1.50 -12.22
N PHE A 160 1.05 2.17 -12.72
CA PHE A 160 0.48 1.92 -14.03
C PHE A 160 1.04 2.95 -15.01
N TYR A 161 1.70 2.52 -16.09
CA TYR A 161 2.45 3.41 -16.98
C TYR A 161 2.39 2.95 -18.45
N SER A 162 2.62 3.89 -19.39
CA SER A 162 2.63 3.70 -20.85
C SER A 162 3.79 4.43 -21.51
#